data_AF-A0A1R0X0C0-F1
#
_entry.id   AF-A0A1R0X0C0-F1
#
_cell.length_a   1.000
_cell.length_b   1.000
_cell.length_c   1.000
_cell.angle_alpha   90.00
_cell.angle_beta   90.00
_cell.angle_gamma   90.00
#
_symmetry.space_group_name_H-M   'P 1'
#
loop_
_entity.id
_entity.type
_entity.pdbx_description
1 polymer ?
#
loop_
_entity_poly.entity_id
_entity_poly.type
_entity_poly.pdbx_seq_one_letter_code
_entity_poly.pdbx_strand_id
1 'polypeptide(L)'
;MHKQIVKEPVTIDSREVADMMGKRHDHLLSDIRRYAEILDSQDLGSHQFFIPSHYLNAQNKEQPNYLLTRKGCDMVANKMTGEKGVLFTAAYVTKFEAMEEKTKNPFAGASKELQAILMLDIRTKEMEDRVEHLENRTTIDYGQQRTLKKAGNKRVLEIVGGKKSAAYKDSSLRTQVYSALWNEFTEFFEINSYNNTFIKDYDRALHYVPHWNPPNNLMRQIEQANGQMLF
;
A
#
# COMPACT_ATOMS: atom_id res chain seq x y z
N MET A 1 -4.72 6.25 15.41
CA MET A 1 -5.91 7.01 14.97
C MET A 1 -5.66 7.50 13.56
N HIS A 2 -6.24 6.83 12.56
CA HIS A 2 -6.18 7.28 11.17
C HIS A 2 -7.19 8.41 10.99
N LYS A 3 -6.74 9.68 10.98
CA LYS A 3 -7.58 10.78 10.49
C LYS A 3 -7.70 10.60 8.99
N GLN A 4 -8.84 10.10 8.52
CA GLN A 4 -9.23 10.22 7.12
C GLN A 4 -9.16 11.70 6.76
N ILE A 5 -8.33 12.04 5.77
CA ILE A 5 -8.38 13.34 5.13
C ILE A 5 -9.69 13.36 4.37
N VAL A 6 -10.74 13.91 4.98
CA VAL A 6 -12.02 14.12 4.31
C VAL A 6 -11.76 15.15 3.22
N LYS A 7 -11.71 14.68 1.97
CA LYS A 7 -11.63 15.55 0.80
C LYS A 7 -12.94 16.35 0.77
N GLU A 8 -12.86 17.65 1.04
CA GLU A 8 -14.03 18.53 0.93
C GLU A 8 -14.63 18.40 -0.48
N PRO A 9 -15.95 18.21 -0.60
CA PRO A 9 -16.59 18.08 -1.90
C PRO A 9 -16.44 19.40 -2.64
N VAL A 10 -15.88 19.34 -3.85
CA VAL A 10 -15.85 20.48 -4.77
C VAL A 10 -17.29 20.89 -5.07
N THR A 11 -17.63 22.15 -4.80
CA THR A 11 -18.99 22.67 -4.91
C THR A 11 -19.01 24.09 -5.49
N ILE A 12 -20.18 24.49 -6.02
CA ILE A 12 -20.45 25.84 -6.52
C ILE A 12 -21.58 26.47 -5.70
N ASP A 13 -21.42 27.73 -5.32
CA ASP A 13 -22.44 28.50 -4.61
C ASP A 13 -23.69 28.71 -5.48
N SER A 14 -24.88 28.50 -4.92
CA SER A 14 -26.13 28.65 -5.67
C SER A 14 -26.36 30.06 -6.23
N ARG A 15 -25.73 31.10 -5.66
CA ARG A 15 -25.76 32.47 -6.23
C ARG A 15 -25.06 32.51 -7.59
N GLU A 16 -23.91 31.87 -7.67
CA GLU A 16 -23.16 31.81 -8.91
C GLU A 16 -23.82 30.91 -9.96
N VAL A 17 -24.45 29.82 -9.51
CA VAL A 17 -25.28 28.98 -10.39
C VAL A 17 -26.45 29.79 -10.97
N ALA A 18 -27.11 30.60 -10.15
CA ALA A 18 -28.17 31.50 -10.60
C ALA A 18 -27.67 32.50 -11.66
N ASP A 19 -26.47 33.07 -11.47
CA ASP A 19 -25.82 33.96 -12.44
C ASP A 19 -25.53 33.25 -13.76
N MET A 20 -24.96 32.03 -13.73
CA MET A 20 -24.70 31.23 -14.94
C MET A 20 -25.97 30.89 -15.72
N MET A 21 -27.07 30.69 -15.01
CA MET A 21 -28.38 30.41 -15.63
C MET A 21 -29.09 31.67 -16.13
N GLY A 22 -28.61 32.87 -15.75
CA GLY A 22 -29.32 34.13 -15.95
C GLY A 22 -30.69 34.14 -15.28
N LYS A 23 -30.81 33.52 -14.10
CA LYS A 23 -32.06 33.38 -13.33
C LYS A 23 -31.89 34.03 -11.95
N ARG A 24 -32.97 34.59 -11.39
CA ARG A 24 -32.91 35.12 -10.02
C ARG A 24 -32.61 34.02 -9.00
N HIS A 25 -31.75 34.33 -8.02
CA HIS A 25 -31.32 33.39 -6.98
C HIS A 25 -32.47 32.81 -6.16
N ASP A 26 -33.45 33.63 -5.79
CA ASP A 26 -34.63 33.19 -5.01
C ASP A 26 -35.49 32.16 -5.75
N HIS A 27 -35.63 32.30 -7.07
CA HIS A 27 -36.31 31.30 -7.89
C HIS A 27 -35.53 29.98 -7.94
N LEU A 28 -34.19 30.04 -8.04
CA LEU A 28 -33.35 28.85 -7.99
C LEU A 28 -33.41 28.16 -6.62
N LEU A 29 -33.39 28.92 -5.52
CA LEU A 29 -33.55 28.34 -4.17
C LEU A 29 -34.87 27.59 -4.02
N SER A 30 -35.95 28.13 -4.60
CA SER A 30 -37.26 27.49 -4.58
C SER A 30 -37.26 26.17 -5.34
N ASP A 31 -36.62 26.12 -6.51
CA ASP A 31 -36.46 24.89 -7.29
C ASP A 31 -35.60 23.85 -6.54
N ILE A 32 -34.47 24.27 -5.96
CA ILE A 32 -33.57 23.38 -5.22
C ILE A 32 -34.30 22.74 -4.03
N ARG A 33 -35.10 23.51 -3.28
CA ARG A 33 -35.89 22.96 -2.16
C ARG A 33 -36.87 21.89 -2.65
N ARG A 34 -37.59 22.17 -3.75
CA ARG A 34 -38.49 21.18 -4.36
C ARG A 34 -37.74 19.92 -4.80
N TYR A 35 -36.55 20.07 -5.39
CA TYR A 35 -35.76 18.92 -5.81
C TYR A 35 -35.24 18.11 -4.61
N ALA A 36 -34.79 18.79 -3.56
CA ALA A 36 -34.37 18.16 -2.31
C ALA A 36 -35.50 17.37 -1.66
N GLU A 37 -36.70 17.95 -1.57
CA GLU A 37 -37.90 17.28 -1.05
C GLU A 37 -38.23 16.00 -1.82
N ILE A 38 -38.16 16.04 -3.16
CA ILE A 38 -38.38 14.86 -4.00
C ILE A 38 -37.32 13.79 -3.74
N LEU A 39 -36.04 14.17 -3.65
CA LEU A 39 -34.93 13.24 -3.40
C LEU A 39 -35.03 12.60 -2.02
N ASP A 40 -35.35 13.38 -0.99
CA ASP A 40 -35.48 12.90 0.37
C ASP A 40 -36.72 12.03 0.55
N SER A 41 -37.80 12.29 -0.20
CA SER A 41 -39.00 11.43 -0.22
C SER A 41 -38.73 10.01 -0.73
N GLN A 42 -37.65 9.82 -1.50
CA GLN A 42 -37.23 8.55 -2.08
C GLN A 42 -35.95 7.98 -1.43
N ASP A 43 -35.52 8.56 -0.31
CA ASP A 43 -34.27 8.21 0.40
C ASP A 43 -33.01 8.24 -0.50
N LEU A 44 -32.99 9.15 -1.49
CA LEU A 44 -31.87 9.33 -2.43
C LEU A 44 -30.80 10.30 -1.91
N GLY A 45 -31.00 10.86 -0.71
CA GLY A 45 -30.06 11.73 -0.02
C GLY A 45 -29.80 13.05 -0.73
N SER A 46 -30.69 14.04 -0.55
CA SER A 46 -30.56 15.37 -1.17
C SER A 46 -29.23 16.06 -0.88
N HIS A 47 -28.62 15.81 0.28
CA HIS A 47 -27.32 16.33 0.69
C HIS A 47 -26.16 15.94 -0.25
N GLN A 48 -26.30 14.88 -1.05
CA GLN A 48 -25.29 14.51 -2.06
C GLN A 48 -25.34 15.43 -3.31
N PHE A 49 -26.43 16.17 -3.48
CA PHE A 49 -26.69 17.07 -4.61
C PHE A 49 -26.61 18.53 -4.16
N PHE A 50 -27.30 18.85 -3.08
CA PHE A 50 -27.51 20.20 -2.57
C PHE A 50 -27.16 20.24 -1.08
N ILE A 51 -26.08 20.93 -0.74
CA ILE A 51 -25.63 21.07 0.66
C ILE A 51 -26.15 22.42 1.18
N PRO A 52 -27.01 22.46 2.21
CA PRO A 52 -27.47 23.71 2.80
C PRO A 52 -26.30 24.55 3.32
N SER A 53 -26.32 25.85 3.06
CA SER A 53 -25.30 26.80 3.48
C SER A 53 -25.93 28.18 3.74
N HIS A 54 -25.13 29.11 4.26
CA HIS A 54 -25.53 30.50 4.44
C HIS A 54 -24.46 31.45 3.92
N TYR A 55 -24.86 32.68 3.60
CA TYR A 55 -23.95 33.77 3.27
C TYR A 55 -24.38 35.06 3.94
N LEU A 56 -23.45 35.99 4.12
CA LEU A 56 -23.74 37.34 4.57
C LEU A 56 -23.99 38.24 3.36
N ASN A 57 -25.13 38.94 3.35
CA ASN A 57 -25.40 39.94 2.33
C ASN A 57 -24.64 41.26 2.61
N ALA A 58 -24.77 42.24 1.71
CA ALA A 58 -24.12 43.55 1.86
C ALA A 58 -24.55 44.35 3.12
N GLN A 59 -25.62 43.93 3.79
CA GLN A 59 -26.13 44.52 5.03
C GLN A 59 -25.74 43.69 6.27
N ASN A 60 -24.79 42.76 6.16
CA ASN A 60 -24.38 41.80 7.21
C ASN A 60 -25.54 40.95 7.76
N LYS A 61 -26.57 40.71 6.97
CA LYS A 61 -27.64 39.78 7.31
C LYS A 61 -27.35 38.41 6.72
N GLU A 62 -27.51 37.38 7.53
CA GLU A 62 -27.43 36.00 7.10
C GLU A 62 -28.58 35.67 6.13
N GLN A 63 -28.25 35.00 5.04
CA GLN A 63 -29.17 34.60 4.00
C GLN A 63 -28.90 33.14 3.61
N PRO A 64 -29.94 32.32 3.38
CA PRO A 64 -29.74 30.92 3.00
C PRO A 64 -29.22 30.81 1.57
N ASN A 65 -28.32 29.87 1.34
CA ASN A 65 -27.94 29.40 0.01
C ASN A 65 -27.70 27.88 0.02
N TYR A 66 -27.25 27.34 -1.11
CA TYR A 66 -26.85 25.95 -1.23
C TYR A 66 -25.51 25.87 -1.92
N LEU A 67 -24.69 24.90 -1.54
CA LEU A 67 -23.52 24.49 -2.28
C LEU A 67 -23.91 23.30 -3.16
N LEU A 68 -23.84 23.48 -4.47
CA LEU A 68 -24.19 22.47 -5.45
C LEU A 68 -22.96 21.62 -5.78
N THR A 69 -23.10 20.31 -5.66
CA THR A 69 -22.13 19.36 -6.21
C THR A 69 -22.27 19.29 -7.74
N ARG A 70 -21.34 18.62 -8.41
CA ARG A 70 -21.46 18.34 -9.85
C ARG A 70 -22.80 17.68 -10.20
N LYS A 71 -23.23 16.70 -9.40
CA LYS A 71 -24.55 16.04 -9.53
C LYS A 71 -25.71 17.02 -9.33
N GLY A 72 -25.58 17.96 -8.41
CA GLY A 72 -26.57 19.02 -8.19
C GLY A 72 -26.72 19.93 -9.41
N CYS A 73 -25.60 20.31 -10.04
CA CYS A 73 -25.61 21.06 -11.29
C CYS A 73 -26.22 20.25 -12.45
N ASP A 74 -25.88 18.97 -12.58
CA ASP A 74 -26.49 18.07 -13.58
C ASP A 74 -28.02 18.01 -13.41
N MET A 75 -28.49 17.88 -12.16
CA MET A 75 -29.92 17.84 -11.84
C MET A 75 -30.63 19.12 -12.29
N VAL A 76 -30.06 20.29 -11.98
CA VAL A 76 -30.62 21.60 -12.37
C VAL A 76 -30.62 21.74 -13.89
N ALA A 77 -29.51 21.40 -14.56
CA ALA A 77 -29.37 21.49 -16.00
C ALA A 77 -30.39 20.62 -16.75
N ASN A 78 -30.63 19.40 -16.27
CA ASN A 78 -31.61 18.47 -16.86
C ASN A 78 -33.06 18.96 -16.81
N LYS A 79 -33.37 19.93 -15.94
CA LYS A 79 -34.70 20.57 -15.86
C LYS A 79 -34.79 21.85 -16.69
N MET A 80 -33.70 22.25 -17.33
CA MET A 80 -33.68 23.30 -18.34
C MET A 80 -33.82 22.69 -19.72
N THR A 81 -34.44 23.41 -20.65
CA THR A 81 -34.55 23.01 -22.05
C THR A 81 -34.05 24.12 -22.97
N GLY A 82 -33.57 23.73 -24.15
CA GLY A 82 -33.07 24.65 -25.16
C GLY A 82 -31.66 25.20 -24.87
N GLU A 83 -31.34 26.30 -25.54
CA GLU A 83 -30.01 26.93 -25.56
C GLU A 83 -29.44 27.21 -24.16
N LYS A 84 -30.29 27.67 -23.23
CA LYS A 84 -29.88 27.99 -21.84
C LYS A 84 -29.35 26.78 -21.07
N GLY A 85 -29.93 25.59 -21.28
CA GLY A 85 -29.48 24.36 -20.63
C GLY A 85 -28.11 23.90 -21.15
N VAL A 86 -27.88 24.06 -22.45
CA VAL A 86 -26.59 23.74 -23.09
C VAL A 86 -25.49 24.67 -22.58
N LEU A 87 -25.75 25.98 -22.56
CA LEU A 87 -24.79 26.98 -22.08
C LEU A 87 -24.45 26.80 -20.60
N PHE A 88 -25.46 26.56 -19.76
CA PHE A 88 -25.24 26.28 -18.34
C PHE A 88 -24.39 25.01 -18.15
N THR A 89 -24.69 23.95 -18.92
CA THR A 89 -23.92 22.70 -18.90
C THR A 89 -22.46 22.91 -19.24
N ALA A 90 -22.16 23.64 -20.31
CA ALA A 90 -20.79 23.99 -20.65
C ALA A 90 -20.12 24.80 -19.53
N ALA A 91 -20.81 25.79 -18.97
CA ALA A 91 -20.27 26.67 -17.93
C ALA A 91 -19.88 25.92 -16.64
N TYR A 92 -20.78 25.10 -16.07
CA TYR A 92 -20.45 24.40 -14.82
C TYR A 92 -19.43 23.27 -15.06
N VAL A 93 -19.48 22.55 -16.19
CA VAL A 93 -18.50 21.50 -16.50
C VAL A 93 -17.09 22.07 -16.58
N THR A 94 -16.87 23.13 -17.36
CA THR A 94 -15.56 23.80 -17.45
C THR A 94 -15.10 24.32 -16.10
N LYS A 95 -16.04 24.79 -15.26
CA LYS A 95 -15.71 25.26 -13.92
C LYS A 95 -15.25 24.15 -12.98
N PHE A 96 -15.94 23.02 -12.97
CA PHE A 96 -15.52 21.86 -12.17
C PHE A 96 -14.18 21.31 -12.65
N GLU A 97 -13.93 21.27 -13.96
CA GLU A 97 -12.61 20.88 -14.51
C GLU A 97 -11.51 21.83 -14.00
N ALA A 98 -11.71 23.14 -14.05
CA ALA A 98 -10.74 24.12 -13.53
C ALA A 98 -10.54 24.01 -12.00
N MET A 99 -11.59 23.68 -11.24
CA MET A 99 -11.47 23.43 -9.79
C MET A 99 -10.71 22.14 -9.49
N GLU A 100 -10.96 21.08 -10.27
CA GLU A 100 -10.25 19.81 -10.16
C GLU A 100 -8.76 19.96 -10.53
N GLU A 101 -8.43 20.73 -11.57
CA GLU A 101 -7.04 21.03 -11.94
C GLU A 101 -6.27 21.75 -10.82
N LYS A 102 -6.91 22.71 -10.15
CA LYS A 102 -6.31 23.40 -8.98
C LYS A 102 -6.09 22.44 -7.80
N THR A 103 -6.85 21.36 -7.73
CA THR A 103 -6.78 20.36 -6.65
C THR A 103 -5.84 19.20 -6.99
N LYS A 104 -5.48 18.99 -8.28
CA LYS A 104 -4.52 17.97 -8.72
C LYS A 104 -3.11 18.20 -8.18
N ASN A 105 -2.77 19.44 -7.81
CA ASN A 105 -1.55 19.72 -7.07
C ASN A 105 -1.92 20.14 -5.63
N PRO A 106 -1.95 19.20 -4.67
CA PRO A 106 -2.23 19.50 -3.25
C PRO A 106 -1.24 20.49 -2.63
N PHE A 107 -0.18 20.88 -3.35
CA PHE A 107 0.86 21.79 -2.93
C PHE A 107 0.92 23.07 -3.78
N ALA A 108 -0.09 23.36 -4.62
CA ALA A 108 -0.10 24.54 -5.49
C ALA A 108 0.05 25.88 -4.73
N GLY A 109 -0.32 25.92 -3.44
CA GLY A 109 -0.14 27.09 -2.56
C GLY A 109 1.17 27.12 -1.78
N ALA A 110 1.99 26.07 -1.84
CA ALA A 110 3.30 26.01 -1.19
C ALA A 110 4.37 26.69 -2.05
N SER A 111 5.45 27.18 -1.41
CA SER A 111 6.60 27.73 -2.13
C SER A 111 7.23 26.67 -3.04
N LYS A 112 7.94 27.08 -4.10
CA LYS A 112 8.57 26.14 -5.04
C LYS A 112 9.57 25.21 -4.36
N GLU A 113 10.25 25.71 -3.33
CA GLU A 113 11.19 24.96 -2.51
C GLU A 113 10.46 23.86 -1.73
N LEU A 114 9.31 24.18 -1.11
CA LEU A 114 8.51 23.21 -0.37
C LEU A 114 7.87 22.17 -1.29
N GLN A 115 7.39 22.58 -2.48
CA GLN A 115 6.89 21.65 -3.50
C GLN A 115 7.97 20.64 -3.93
N ALA A 116 9.21 21.11 -4.13
CA ALA A 116 10.33 20.23 -4.49
C ALA A 116 10.66 19.24 -3.36
N ILE A 117 10.67 19.69 -2.10
CA ILE A 117 10.89 18.82 -0.93
C ILE A 117 9.81 17.74 -0.83
N LEU A 118 8.55 18.10 -1.02
CA LEU A 118 7.42 17.16 -0.95
C LEU A 118 7.46 16.14 -2.10
N MET A 119 7.82 16.57 -3.32
CA MET A 119 8.05 15.62 -4.43
C MET A 119 9.20 14.66 -4.14
N LEU A 120 10.26 15.13 -3.49
CA LEU A 120 11.36 14.25 -3.06
C LEU A 120 10.89 13.26 -2.00
N ASP A 121 10.11 13.69 -1.00
CA ASP A 121 9.57 12.81 0.06
C ASP A 121 8.69 11.68 -0.49
N ILE A 122 7.84 12.00 -1.46
CA ILE A 122 7.00 10.99 -2.15
C ILE A 122 7.89 9.97 -2.87
N ARG A 123 8.88 10.46 -3.64
CA ARG A 123 9.79 9.58 -4.37
C ARG A 123 10.66 8.73 -3.44
N THR A 124 11.09 9.28 -2.30
CA THR A 124 11.87 8.50 -1.32
C THR A 124 11.04 7.39 -0.72
N LYS A 125 9.77 7.64 -0.36
CA LYS A 125 8.86 6.57 0.11
C LYS A 125 8.64 5.49 -0.94
N GLU A 126 8.37 5.88 -2.19
CA GLU A 126 8.22 4.91 -3.28
C GLU A 126 9.50 4.08 -3.51
N MET A 127 10.68 4.67 -3.31
CA MET A 127 11.94 3.94 -3.38
C MET A 127 12.13 2.99 -2.20
N GLU A 128 11.80 3.43 -0.98
CA GLU A 128 11.87 2.59 0.23
C GLU A 128 10.96 1.36 0.10
N ASP A 129 9.70 1.53 -0.31
CA ASP A 129 8.76 0.43 -0.55
C ASP A 129 9.30 -0.58 -1.59
N ARG A 130 9.94 -0.07 -2.65
CA ARG A 130 10.56 -0.91 -3.68
C ARG A 130 11.79 -1.65 -3.15
N VAL A 131 12.62 -0.99 -2.34
CA VAL A 131 13.81 -1.61 -1.72
C VAL A 131 13.37 -2.72 -0.76
N GLU A 132 12.38 -2.45 0.10
CA GLU A 132 11.83 -3.45 1.01
C GLU A 132 11.29 -4.67 0.26
N HIS A 133 10.53 -4.44 -0.82
CA HIS A 133 10.03 -5.53 -1.65
C HIS A 133 11.17 -6.32 -2.33
N LEU A 134 12.24 -5.64 -2.76
CA LEU A 134 13.40 -6.29 -3.36
C LEU A 134 14.15 -7.12 -2.32
N GLU A 135 14.49 -6.57 -1.16
CA GLU A 135 15.19 -7.28 -0.08
C GLU A 135 14.45 -8.55 0.37
N ASN A 136 13.12 -8.50 0.37
CA ASN A 136 12.25 -9.64 0.69
C ASN A 136 12.22 -10.74 -0.37
N ARG A 137 12.71 -10.48 -1.60
CA ARG A 137 12.67 -11.44 -2.72
C ARG A 137 14.03 -11.78 -3.31
N THR A 138 15.06 -10.98 -3.04
CA THR A 138 16.42 -11.24 -3.50
C THR A 138 17.06 -12.35 -2.68
N THR A 139 17.64 -13.32 -3.37
CA THR A 139 18.43 -14.38 -2.75
C THR A 139 19.87 -13.93 -2.51
N ILE A 140 20.53 -14.59 -1.56
CA ILE A 140 21.94 -14.36 -1.24
C ILE A 140 22.85 -14.56 -2.46
N ASP A 141 23.94 -13.79 -2.50
CA ASP A 141 24.92 -13.88 -3.58
C ASP A 141 25.81 -15.14 -3.47
N TYR A 142 26.63 -15.38 -4.50
CA TYR A 142 27.52 -16.54 -4.55
C TYR A 142 28.61 -16.56 -3.45
N GLY A 143 29.05 -15.40 -2.95
CA GLY A 143 29.95 -15.30 -1.81
C GLY A 143 29.28 -15.77 -0.52
N GLN A 144 28.08 -15.27 -0.26
CA GLN A 144 27.25 -15.62 0.89
C GLN A 144 26.86 -17.10 0.90
N GLN A 145 26.49 -17.66 -0.26
CA GLN A 145 26.21 -19.10 -0.44
C GLN A 145 27.41 -19.96 -0.03
N ARG A 146 28.63 -19.57 -0.43
CA ARG A 146 29.85 -20.29 -0.05
C ARG A 146 30.12 -20.22 1.45
N THR A 147 29.85 -19.09 2.09
CA THR A 147 30.00 -18.96 3.54
C THR A 147 29.02 -19.87 4.28
N LEU A 148 27.75 -19.90 3.86
CA LEU A 148 26.73 -20.77 4.46
C LEU A 148 27.07 -22.25 4.28
N LYS A 149 27.52 -22.64 3.07
CA LYS A 149 28.01 -23.98 2.78
C LYS A 149 29.20 -24.36 3.67
N LYS A 150 30.15 -23.45 3.87
CA LYS A 150 31.31 -23.68 4.76
C LYS A 150 30.85 -23.88 6.21
N ALA A 151 29.89 -23.10 6.69
CA ALA A 151 29.32 -23.26 8.02
C ALA A 151 28.65 -24.64 8.18
N GLY A 152 27.86 -25.07 7.20
CA GLY A 152 27.23 -26.39 7.20
C GLY A 152 28.26 -27.53 7.20
N ASN A 153 29.27 -27.44 6.33
CA ASN A 153 30.37 -28.42 6.31
C ASN A 153 31.11 -28.49 7.64
N LYS A 154 31.39 -27.33 8.26
CA LYS A 154 32.05 -27.28 9.57
C LYS A 154 31.19 -27.98 10.62
N ARG A 155 29.89 -27.66 10.66
CA ARG A 155 28.96 -28.23 11.64
C ARG A 155 28.83 -29.75 11.49
N VAL A 156 28.66 -30.24 10.27
CA VAL A 156 28.57 -31.69 10.01
C VAL A 156 29.86 -32.39 10.44
N LEU A 157 31.03 -31.79 10.17
CA LEU A 157 32.31 -32.36 10.61
C LEU A 157 32.44 -32.43 12.13
N GLU A 158 31.96 -31.42 12.86
CA GLU A 158 31.94 -31.45 14.34
C GLU A 158 31.06 -32.60 14.86
N ILE A 159 29.86 -32.78 14.30
CA ILE A 159 28.91 -33.81 14.71
C ILE A 159 29.44 -35.23 14.46
N VAL A 160 30.00 -35.48 13.27
CA VAL A 160 30.47 -36.83 12.89
C VAL A 160 31.83 -37.20 13.51
N GLY A 161 32.50 -36.27 14.20
CA GLY A 161 33.82 -36.49 14.81
C GLY A 161 35.02 -36.23 13.87
N GLY A 162 34.82 -35.46 12.81
CA GLY A 162 35.87 -35.01 11.88
C GLY A 162 36.15 -35.95 10.71
N LYS A 163 37.03 -35.52 9.79
CA LYS A 163 37.27 -36.23 8.51
C LYS A 163 37.87 -37.64 8.64
N LYS A 164 38.51 -37.93 9.77
CA LYS A 164 39.15 -39.23 10.03
C LYS A 164 38.22 -40.23 10.71
N SER A 165 37.05 -39.79 11.19
CA SER A 165 36.10 -40.63 11.90
C SER A 165 35.52 -41.72 11.00
N ALA A 166 35.10 -42.83 11.61
CA ALA A 166 34.46 -43.92 10.89
C ALA A 166 33.12 -43.46 10.29
N ALA A 167 32.35 -42.67 11.05
CA ALA A 167 31.09 -42.09 10.59
C ALA A 167 31.24 -41.20 9.34
N TYR A 168 32.35 -40.44 9.21
CA TYR A 168 32.58 -39.61 8.01
C TYR A 168 33.03 -40.44 6.79
N LYS A 169 33.75 -41.54 7.02
CA LYS A 169 34.22 -42.43 5.96
C LYS A 169 33.07 -43.23 5.33
N ASP A 170 32.03 -43.54 6.11
CA ASP A 170 30.78 -44.08 5.58
C ASP A 170 30.09 -43.04 4.69
N SER A 171 30.06 -43.31 3.39
CA SER A 171 29.46 -42.40 2.40
C SER A 171 27.95 -42.29 2.55
N SER A 172 27.26 -43.37 2.97
CA SER A 172 25.81 -43.37 3.16
C SER A 172 25.46 -42.51 4.36
N LEU A 173 26.07 -42.78 5.51
CA LEU A 173 25.83 -42.04 6.75
C LEU A 173 26.19 -40.56 6.60
N ARG A 174 27.37 -40.25 6.04
CA ARG A 174 27.76 -38.86 5.76
C ARG A 174 26.72 -38.14 4.90
N THR A 175 26.24 -38.79 3.84
CA THR A 175 25.23 -38.20 2.94
C THR A 175 23.93 -37.94 3.70
N GLN A 176 23.50 -38.86 4.54
CA GLN A 176 22.29 -38.68 5.36
C GLN A 176 22.41 -37.49 6.31
N VAL A 177 23.56 -37.27 6.95
CA VAL A 177 23.77 -36.12 7.85
C VAL A 177 23.72 -34.80 7.10
N TYR A 178 24.35 -34.71 5.91
CA TYR A 178 24.25 -33.51 5.08
C TYR A 178 22.83 -33.25 4.59
N SER A 179 22.13 -34.29 4.15
CA SER A 179 20.74 -34.18 3.70
C SER A 179 19.81 -33.75 4.83
N ALA A 180 19.96 -34.33 6.02
CA ALA A 180 19.16 -33.96 7.19
C ALA A 180 19.32 -32.48 7.55
N LEU A 181 20.57 -31.99 7.65
CA LEU A 181 20.85 -30.58 7.92
C LEU A 181 20.15 -29.66 6.89
N TRP A 182 20.35 -29.93 5.60
CA TRP A 182 19.83 -29.04 4.57
C TRP A 182 18.33 -29.14 4.39
N ASN A 183 17.73 -30.32 4.62
CA ASN A 183 16.28 -30.50 4.58
C ASN A 183 15.60 -29.70 5.71
N GLU A 184 16.07 -29.84 6.95
CA GLU A 184 15.54 -29.09 8.09
C GLU A 184 15.79 -27.58 7.93
N PHE A 185 16.95 -27.19 7.38
CA PHE A 185 17.22 -25.80 7.04
C PHE A 185 16.21 -25.26 6.02
N THR A 186 15.99 -25.98 4.93
CA THR A 186 15.03 -25.56 3.89
C THR A 186 13.60 -25.49 4.40
N GLU A 187 13.22 -26.39 5.32
CA GLU A 187 11.91 -26.39 5.97
C GLU A 187 11.75 -25.19 6.91
N PHE A 188 12.75 -24.93 7.77
CA PHE A 188 12.71 -23.81 8.72
C PHE A 188 12.65 -22.44 8.04
N PHE A 189 13.34 -22.28 6.90
CA PHE A 189 13.36 -21.02 6.13
C PHE A 189 12.31 -20.99 5.00
N GLU A 190 11.48 -22.03 4.83
CA GLU A 190 10.45 -22.14 3.78
C GLU A 190 10.99 -21.91 2.35
N ILE A 191 12.17 -22.47 2.06
CA ILE A 191 12.84 -22.35 0.76
C ILE A 191 13.14 -23.73 0.17
N ASN A 192 13.48 -23.81 -1.12
CA ASN A 192 13.78 -25.07 -1.79
C ASN A 192 15.28 -25.44 -1.81
N SER A 193 16.16 -24.53 -1.39
CA SER A 193 17.60 -24.74 -1.33
C SER A 193 18.25 -23.67 -0.47
N TYR A 194 19.31 -24.02 0.28
CA TYR A 194 20.10 -23.02 1.01
C TYR A 194 20.73 -21.95 0.10
N ASN A 195 20.93 -22.25 -1.19
CA ASN A 195 21.40 -21.27 -2.17
C ASN A 195 20.36 -20.15 -2.40
N ASN A 196 19.08 -20.44 -2.14
CA ASN A 196 17.95 -19.54 -2.34
C ASN A 196 17.51 -18.87 -1.03
N THR A 197 18.37 -18.86 -0.01
CA THR A 197 18.13 -18.10 1.22
C THR A 197 17.95 -16.62 0.85
N PHE A 198 16.92 -15.96 1.37
CA PHE A 198 16.72 -14.53 1.14
C PHE A 198 17.79 -13.70 1.88
N ILE A 199 18.16 -12.54 1.34
CA ILE A 199 19.20 -11.67 1.93
C ILE A 199 18.84 -11.30 3.38
N LYS A 200 17.57 -10.96 3.62
CA LYS A 200 17.06 -10.63 4.97
C LYS A 200 17.24 -11.74 6.01
N ASP A 201 17.30 -12.99 5.57
CA ASP A 201 17.40 -14.17 6.44
C ASP A 201 18.84 -14.66 6.59
N TYR A 202 19.80 -14.04 5.91
CA TYR A 202 21.18 -14.51 5.86
C TYR A 202 21.85 -14.58 7.23
N ASP A 203 21.70 -13.55 8.06
CA ASP A 203 22.28 -13.54 9.41
C ASP A 203 21.65 -14.59 10.32
N ARG A 204 20.32 -14.77 10.20
CA ARG A 204 19.60 -15.82 10.93
C ARG A 204 20.05 -17.21 10.47
N ALA A 205 20.28 -17.41 9.17
CA ALA A 205 20.80 -18.65 8.62
C ALA A 205 22.21 -18.97 9.14
N LEU A 206 23.09 -17.97 9.22
CA LEU A 206 24.43 -18.13 9.80
C LEU A 206 24.40 -18.43 11.30
N HIS A 207 23.38 -17.96 12.02
CA HIS A 207 23.18 -18.33 13.42
C HIS A 207 22.59 -19.74 13.57
N TYR A 208 21.66 -20.14 12.70
CA TYR A 208 20.99 -21.44 12.77
C TYR A 208 21.95 -22.61 12.55
N VAL A 209 22.74 -22.57 11.46
CA VAL A 209 23.55 -23.71 11.02
C VAL A 209 24.52 -24.24 12.08
N PRO A 210 25.30 -23.40 12.81
CA PRO A 210 26.21 -23.88 13.86
C PRO A 210 25.51 -24.52 15.06
N HIS A 211 24.23 -24.22 15.30
CA HIS A 211 23.47 -24.72 16.45
C HIS A 211 22.60 -25.95 16.10
N TRP A 212 22.52 -26.31 14.82
CA TRP A 212 21.75 -27.47 14.38
C TRP A 212 22.28 -28.78 14.96
N ASN A 213 21.40 -29.71 15.32
CA ASN A 213 21.74 -31.06 15.75
C ASN A 213 20.91 -32.07 14.96
N PRO A 214 21.48 -33.24 14.63
CA PRO A 214 20.77 -34.28 13.90
C PRO A 214 19.65 -34.88 14.77
N PRO A 215 18.63 -35.48 14.16
CA PRO A 215 17.60 -36.19 14.90
C PRO A 215 18.19 -37.38 15.66
N ASN A 216 17.57 -37.74 16.79
CA ASN A 216 18.11 -38.72 17.75
C ASN A 216 18.48 -40.07 17.13
N ASN A 217 17.72 -40.53 16.14
CA ASN A 217 17.99 -41.77 15.41
C ASN A 217 19.31 -41.68 14.61
N LEU A 218 19.56 -40.57 13.94
CA LEU A 218 20.76 -40.34 13.15
C LEU A 218 21.96 -40.11 14.06
N MET A 219 21.78 -39.43 15.20
CA MET A 219 22.82 -39.27 16.22
C MET A 219 23.32 -40.64 16.74
N ARG A 220 22.40 -41.56 17.05
CA ARG A 220 22.76 -42.93 17.48
C ARG A 220 23.54 -43.71 16.41
N GLN A 221 23.20 -43.54 15.13
CA GLN A 221 23.93 -44.19 14.04
C GLN A 221 25.36 -43.66 13.93
N ILE A 222 25.57 -42.35 14.11
CA ILE A 222 26.90 -41.73 14.15
C ILE A 222 27.73 -42.29 15.30
N GLU A 223 27.15 -42.39 16.49
CA GLU A 223 27.81 -42.95 17.67
C GLU A 223 28.19 -44.42 17.46
N GLN A 224 27.28 -45.23 16.93
CA GLN A 224 27.54 -46.65 16.61
C GLN A 224 28.67 -46.81 15.59
N ALA A 225 28.63 -46.06 14.49
CA ALA A 225 29.66 -46.11 13.46
C ALA A 225 31.04 -45.73 14.00
N ASN A 226 31.11 -44.73 14.88
CA ASN A 226 32.37 -44.32 15.51
C ASN A 226 32.84 -45.29 16.61
N GLY A 227 31.94 -45.97 17.31
CA GLY A 227 32.26 -46.95 18.35
C GLY A 227 32.72 -48.32 17.83
N GLN A 228 32.23 -48.74 16.65
CA GLN A 228 32.53 -50.08 16.08
C GLN A 228 33.97 -50.27 15.59
N MET A 229 34.76 -49.21 15.39
CA MET A 229 36.13 -49.28 14.85
C MET A 229 37.24 -49.11 15.91
N LEU A 230 36.92 -49.10 17.21
CA LEU A 230 37.91 -48.97 18.30
C LEU A 230 38.53 -50.31 18.76
N PHE A 231 38.39 -51.39 17.99
CA PHE A 231 38.99 -52.71 18.28
C PHE A 231 39.84 -53.21 17.11
#